data_AF-A0A9P1MX73-F1
#
_entry.id   AF-A0A9P1MX73-F1
#
_cell.length_a   1.000
_cell.length_b   1.000
_cell.length_c   1.000
_cell.angle_alpha   90.00
_cell.angle_beta   90.00
_cell.angle_gamma   90.00
#
_symmetry.space_group_name_H-M   'P 1'
#
loop_
_entity.id
_entity.type
_entity.pdbx_description
1 polymer ?
#
loop_
_entity_poly.entity_id
_entity_poly.type
_entity_poly.pdbx_seq_one_letter_code
_entity_poly.pdbx_strand_id
1 'polypeptide(L)'
;MDKIDVEIEKIGLYNVEVIRNGEKRFSISTSNFWIPTLKNDRIPVTNFTRILQNPIDVSCYPDDIFEDSGKGEKLESILQYIMYQMNPNETNLYEKIKARFVTNRGLLTNISMRNKSIQYKVVRRKSVYFLFSNEQSTSPSTSRYQNLITSIKLGKYLTDDRNPQMNTGFMTKSVNRLIFPAGITILTSAEIDYQRENGQIVEGKCLLNKTHNHYEEYFRKSVLQSHFGNVDEILVGRKKEVETNYYSGKQYFVYQIESTSRKKFLTFQTAPDIINDGNLRLFNTLVAIQKYLTKDDTALEITKHHDDSVNFREISPDLCDFVPYDFYSRFQ
;
A
#
# COMPACT_ATOMS: atom_id res chain seq x y z
N MET A 1 2.61 10.50 26.60
CA MET A 1 1.78 9.88 25.55
C MET A 1 1.91 8.39 25.73
N ASP A 2 0.78 7.70 25.91
CA ASP A 2 0.80 6.25 26.06
C ASP A 2 1.21 5.59 24.74
N LYS A 3 2.04 4.55 24.85
CA LYS A 3 2.55 3.81 23.70
C LYS A 3 1.46 2.86 23.19
N ILE A 4 1.12 2.93 21.91
CA ILE A 4 0.19 2.00 21.26
C ILE A 4 0.99 0.94 20.53
N ASP A 5 1.18 -0.19 21.19
CA ASP A 5 1.83 -1.36 20.61
C ASP A 5 0.85 -2.11 19.70
N VAL A 6 1.26 -2.31 18.45
CA VAL A 6 0.47 -3.00 17.42
C VAL A 6 1.24 -4.23 16.97
N GLU A 7 0.62 -5.40 17.17
CA GLU A 7 1.12 -6.65 16.62
C GLU A 7 0.67 -6.77 15.15
N ILE A 8 1.56 -7.29 14.30
CA ILE A 8 1.30 -7.46 12.87
C ILE A 8 1.60 -8.91 12.48
N GLU A 9 0.56 -9.61 12.06
CA GLU A 9 0.60 -11.00 11.62
C GLU A 9 0.45 -11.05 10.09
N LYS A 10 1.37 -11.73 9.39
CA LYS A 10 1.22 -11.99 7.95
C LYS A 10 0.28 -13.18 7.76
N ILE A 11 -0.85 -12.95 7.10
CA ILE A 11 -1.89 -13.96 6.86
C ILE A 11 -1.65 -14.72 5.56
N GLY A 12 -1.23 -14.01 4.51
CA GLY A 12 -1.02 -14.63 3.21
C GLY A 12 -0.65 -13.64 2.12
N LEU A 13 -0.61 -14.14 0.89
CA LEU A 13 -0.32 -13.39 -0.32
C LEU A 13 -1.36 -13.73 -1.39
N TYR A 14 -1.61 -12.81 -2.32
CA TYR A 14 -2.41 -13.06 -3.53
C TYR A 14 -1.99 -12.15 -4.67
N ASN A 15 -2.34 -12.54 -5.90
CA ASN A 15 -2.09 -11.73 -7.09
C ASN A 15 -3.40 -11.19 -7.67
N VAL A 16 -3.30 -10.00 -8.24
CA VAL A 16 -4.34 -9.38 -9.05
C VAL A 16 -3.73 -9.09 -10.42
N GLU A 17 -4.41 -9.54 -11.46
CA GLU A 17 -4.07 -9.25 -12.85
C GLU A 17 -5.26 -8.54 -13.49
N VAL A 18 -5.04 -7.34 -14.03
CA VAL A 18 -6.03 -6.63 -14.85
C VAL A 18 -5.89 -7.12 -16.29
N ILE A 19 -6.92 -7.81 -16.76
CA ILE A 19 -7.06 -8.27 -18.15
C ILE A 19 -7.65 -7.13 -19.00
N ARG A 20 -7.47 -7.24 -20.33
CA ARG A 20 -8.10 -6.37 -21.34
C ARG A 20 -9.58 -6.10 -21.02
N ASN A 21 -10.00 -4.86 -21.24
CA ASN A 21 -11.33 -4.30 -20.92
C ASN A 21 -11.61 -4.06 -19.42
N GLY A 22 -10.59 -4.13 -18.56
CA GLY A 22 -10.72 -3.78 -17.14
C GLY A 22 -11.26 -4.92 -16.26
N GLU A 23 -11.49 -6.11 -16.84
CA GLU A 23 -11.79 -7.32 -16.08
C GLU A 23 -10.57 -7.70 -15.22
N LYS A 24 -10.79 -8.08 -13.96
CA LYS A 24 -9.71 -8.43 -13.03
C LYS A 24 -9.71 -9.92 -12.77
N ARG A 25 -8.60 -10.59 -13.10
CA ARG A 25 -8.34 -11.97 -12.72
C ARG A 25 -7.64 -12.01 -11.39
N PHE A 26 -8.28 -12.73 -10.48
CA PHE A 26 -7.74 -13.02 -9.18
C PHE A 26 -7.09 -14.39 -9.18
N SER A 27 -5.89 -14.51 -8.60
CA SER A 27 -5.28 -15.80 -8.37
C SER A 27 -4.64 -15.88 -6.99
N ILE A 28 -4.99 -16.94 -6.27
CA ILE A 28 -4.25 -17.43 -5.11
C ILE A 28 -3.47 -18.64 -5.62
N SER A 29 -2.14 -18.56 -5.59
CA SER A 29 -1.28 -19.69 -5.91
C SER A 29 -0.34 -19.94 -4.76
N THR A 30 -0.37 -21.13 -4.19
CA THR A 30 0.57 -21.59 -3.17
C THR A 30 1.95 -21.97 -3.74
N SER A 31 2.17 -21.87 -5.06
CA SER A 31 3.43 -22.32 -5.68
C SER A 31 3.97 -21.46 -6.81
N ASN A 32 3.30 -20.38 -7.24
CA ASN A 32 3.79 -19.50 -8.30
C ASN A 32 3.33 -18.04 -8.06
N PHE A 33 3.75 -17.43 -6.94
CA PHE A 33 3.65 -15.98 -6.83
C PHE A 33 4.65 -15.36 -7.82
N TRP A 34 4.15 -14.64 -8.82
CA TRP A 34 5.00 -13.75 -9.59
C TRP A 34 5.22 -12.51 -8.71
N ILE A 35 6.24 -12.55 -7.88
CA ILE A 35 6.80 -11.34 -7.27
C ILE A 35 8.19 -11.18 -7.90
N PRO A 36 8.51 -10.01 -8.47
CA PRO A 36 9.83 -9.79 -9.01
C PRO A 36 10.90 -10.09 -7.94
N THR A 37 11.78 -11.05 -8.24
CA THR A 37 12.86 -11.45 -7.34
C THR A 37 14.10 -10.60 -7.61
N LEU A 38 14.70 -10.06 -6.56
CA LEU A 38 15.88 -9.19 -6.69
C LEU A 38 17.11 -9.96 -7.18
N LYS A 39 17.83 -9.38 -8.14
CA LYS A 39 19.09 -9.87 -8.71
C LYS A 39 20.22 -9.80 -7.69
N ASN A 40 20.67 -10.97 -7.20
CA ASN A 40 21.71 -11.08 -6.17
C ASN A 40 23.06 -10.43 -6.57
N ASP A 41 23.41 -10.42 -7.86
CA ASP A 41 24.62 -9.79 -8.41
C ASP A 41 24.55 -8.24 -8.39
N ARG A 42 23.34 -7.69 -8.46
CA ARG A 42 23.10 -6.24 -8.47
C ARG A 42 22.85 -5.68 -7.08
N ILE A 43 22.30 -6.49 -6.19
CA ILE A 43 21.76 -6.05 -4.90
C ILE A 43 22.35 -6.93 -3.80
N PRO A 44 23.33 -6.43 -3.03
CA PRO A 44 23.82 -7.10 -1.84
C PRO A 44 22.67 -7.40 -0.84
N VAL A 45 22.99 -8.23 0.15
CA VAL A 45 22.13 -8.44 1.32
C VAL A 45 21.77 -7.12 2.02
N THR A 46 20.73 -7.12 2.86
CA THR A 46 20.19 -5.93 3.54
C THR A 46 21.25 -5.00 4.16
N ASN A 47 20.97 -3.69 4.22
CA ASN A 47 21.78 -2.66 4.89
C ASN A 47 23.04 -2.20 4.16
N PHE A 48 22.97 -2.05 2.83
CA PHE A 48 24.08 -1.55 2.01
C PHE A 48 23.81 -0.17 1.41
N THR A 49 24.89 0.48 0.98
CA THR A 49 24.86 1.63 0.07
C THR A 49 25.83 1.34 -1.07
N ARG A 50 25.36 1.40 -2.32
CA ARG A 50 26.16 1.15 -3.53
C ARG A 50 26.07 2.35 -4.45
N ILE A 51 27.21 2.96 -4.76
CA ILE A 51 27.33 3.92 -5.86
C ILE A 51 27.51 3.15 -7.16
N LEU A 52 26.71 3.50 -8.18
CA LEU A 52 26.75 2.84 -9.48
C LEU A 52 27.83 3.49 -10.35
N GLN A 53 28.76 2.70 -10.85
CA GLN A 53 29.77 3.16 -11.82
C GLN A 53 29.11 3.61 -13.13
N ASN A 54 28.07 2.89 -13.56
CA ASN A 54 27.23 3.23 -14.69
C ASN A 54 25.81 3.54 -14.17
N PRO A 55 25.37 4.80 -14.17
CA PRO A 55 24.01 5.16 -13.76
C PRO A 55 22.95 4.45 -14.60
N ILE A 56 21.83 4.09 -13.98
CA ILE A 56 20.69 3.43 -14.65
C ILE A 56 19.74 4.50 -15.16
N ASP A 57 19.46 4.50 -16.45
CA ASP A 57 18.44 5.36 -17.03
C ASP A 57 17.04 4.84 -16.70
N VAL A 58 16.27 5.67 -15.99
CA VAL A 58 14.88 5.39 -15.61
C VAL A 58 13.92 6.44 -16.19
N SER A 59 14.37 7.20 -17.18
CA SER A 59 13.56 8.22 -17.88
C SER A 59 12.34 7.59 -18.55
N CYS A 60 11.26 8.36 -18.68
CA CYS A 60 10.12 7.97 -19.52
C CYS A 60 10.34 8.54 -20.93
N TYR A 61 10.42 7.68 -21.93
CA TYR A 61 10.51 8.01 -23.34
C TYR A 61 9.14 7.88 -24.02
N PRO A 62 8.90 8.58 -25.14
CA PRO A 62 7.66 8.46 -25.91
C PRO A 62 7.34 7.02 -26.36
N ASP A 63 8.36 6.21 -26.64
CA ASP A 63 8.21 4.83 -27.11
C ASP A 63 8.03 3.81 -25.96
N ASP A 64 8.08 4.27 -24.70
CA ASP A 64 7.75 3.41 -23.58
C ASP A 64 6.24 3.13 -23.59
N ILE A 65 5.85 1.95 -24.09
CA ILE A 65 4.47 1.47 -23.96
C ILE A 65 4.20 1.21 -22.48
N PHE A 66 3.59 2.19 -21.80
CA PHE A 66 3.14 2.09 -20.42
C PHE A 66 1.63 2.00 -20.36
N GLU A 67 1.12 0.92 -19.78
CA GLU A 67 -0.31 0.75 -19.54
C GLU A 67 -0.62 0.88 -18.05
N ASP A 68 -1.31 1.97 -17.67
CA ASP A 68 -1.74 2.19 -16.29
C ASP A 68 -3.11 1.53 -16.03
N SER A 69 -3.16 0.21 -16.12
CA SER A 69 -4.39 -0.60 -15.97
C SER A 69 -4.78 -0.90 -14.53
N GLY A 70 -3.90 -0.68 -13.55
CA GLY A 70 -4.13 -0.94 -12.12
C GLY A 70 -5.02 0.08 -11.38
N LYS A 71 -5.60 1.08 -12.07
CA LYS A 71 -6.38 2.14 -11.41
C LYS A 71 -7.72 1.66 -10.85
N GLY A 72 -8.14 2.34 -9.77
CA GLY A 72 -9.52 2.31 -9.29
C GLY A 72 -9.94 1.03 -8.58
N GLU A 73 -9.01 0.18 -8.17
CA GLU A 73 -9.34 -0.94 -7.29
C GLU A 73 -9.71 -0.44 -5.89
N LYS A 74 -10.91 -0.80 -5.44
CA LYS A 74 -11.43 -0.51 -4.12
C LYS A 74 -11.01 -1.62 -3.16
N LEU A 75 -11.96 -2.37 -2.61
CA LEU A 75 -11.67 -3.54 -1.77
C LEU A 75 -11.86 -4.86 -2.53
N GLU A 76 -12.15 -4.85 -3.84
CA GLU A 76 -12.59 -6.05 -4.55
C GLU A 76 -11.61 -7.22 -4.40
N SER A 77 -10.30 -6.99 -4.50
CA SER A 77 -9.35 -8.11 -4.41
C SER A 77 -9.16 -8.67 -3.00
N ILE A 78 -9.22 -7.84 -1.95
CA ILE A 78 -9.15 -8.36 -0.57
C ILE A 78 -10.44 -9.09 -0.21
N LEU A 79 -11.58 -8.64 -0.73
CA LEU A 79 -12.87 -9.34 -0.59
C LEU A 79 -12.85 -10.69 -1.32
N GLN A 80 -12.30 -10.75 -2.54
CA GLN A 80 -12.08 -12.01 -3.27
C GLN A 80 -11.12 -12.95 -2.53
N TYR A 81 -10.06 -12.42 -1.92
CA TYR A 81 -9.17 -13.19 -1.06
C TYR A 81 -9.92 -13.79 0.13
N ILE A 82 -10.72 -13.00 0.83
CA ILE A 82 -11.55 -13.48 1.95
C ILE A 82 -12.46 -14.61 1.46
N MET A 83 -13.18 -14.38 0.36
CA MET A 83 -14.10 -15.37 -0.23
C MET A 83 -13.43 -16.67 -0.62
N TYR A 84 -12.23 -16.61 -1.21
CA TYR A 84 -11.51 -17.82 -1.59
C TYR A 84 -11.10 -18.64 -0.36
N GLN A 85 -10.72 -17.97 0.73
CA GLN A 85 -10.35 -18.67 1.96
C GLN A 85 -11.57 -19.29 2.66
N MET A 86 -12.81 -18.95 2.28
CA MET A 86 -14.03 -19.41 2.96
C MET A 86 -14.27 -20.90 2.80
N ASN A 87 -14.66 -21.54 3.92
CA ASN A 87 -15.28 -22.85 3.86
C ASN A 87 -16.75 -22.70 3.42
N PRO A 88 -17.32 -23.63 2.64
CA PRO A 88 -18.72 -23.56 2.20
C PRO A 88 -19.76 -23.47 3.33
N ASN A 89 -19.41 -23.94 4.53
CA ASN A 89 -20.30 -23.97 5.70
C ASN A 89 -20.13 -22.75 6.63
N GLU A 90 -19.23 -21.83 6.30
CA GLU A 90 -18.90 -20.69 7.15
C GLU A 90 -19.79 -19.49 6.81
N THR A 91 -20.80 -19.23 7.63
CA THR A 91 -21.79 -18.16 7.39
C THR A 91 -21.48 -16.87 8.16
N ASN A 92 -20.67 -16.94 9.22
CA ASN A 92 -20.30 -15.77 10.02
C ASN A 92 -19.04 -15.07 9.47
N LEU A 93 -19.24 -13.85 8.97
CA LEU A 93 -18.18 -13.02 8.40
C LEU A 93 -17.06 -12.69 9.39
N TYR A 94 -17.41 -12.38 10.65
CA TYR A 94 -16.43 -12.00 11.66
C TYR A 94 -15.56 -13.19 12.08
N GLU A 95 -16.16 -14.36 12.25
CA GLU A 95 -15.42 -15.60 12.54
C GLU A 95 -14.45 -15.95 11.42
N LYS A 96 -14.84 -15.67 10.17
CA LYS A 96 -13.98 -15.87 9.00
C LYS A 96 -12.76 -14.98 8.99
N ILE A 97 -13.02 -13.68 9.02
CA ILE A 97 -11.99 -12.65 8.83
C ILE A 97 -11.10 -12.57 10.08
N LYS A 98 -11.68 -12.83 11.26
CA LYS A 98 -11.08 -12.61 12.58
C LYS A 98 -10.53 -11.18 12.70
N ALA A 99 -11.24 -10.23 12.09
CA ALA A 99 -10.94 -8.81 12.19
C ALA A 99 -12.22 -7.99 12.28
N ARG A 100 -12.18 -6.90 13.07
CA ARG A 100 -13.29 -5.93 13.15
C ARG A 100 -13.31 -5.00 11.94
N PHE A 101 -12.15 -4.69 11.38
CA PHE A 101 -11.99 -3.74 10.29
C PHE A 101 -11.37 -4.40 9.05
N VAL A 102 -11.78 -3.98 7.86
CA VAL A 102 -11.22 -4.40 6.57
C VAL A 102 -10.93 -3.17 5.72
N THR A 103 -9.69 -3.05 5.23
CA THR A 103 -9.30 -1.92 4.36
C THR A 103 -7.98 -2.17 3.63
N ASN A 104 -7.55 -1.25 2.77
CA ASN A 104 -6.23 -1.26 2.14
C ASN A 104 -5.18 -0.50 2.98
N ARG A 105 -3.93 -0.93 2.95
CA ARG A 105 -2.78 -0.33 3.66
C ARG A 105 -2.63 1.17 3.39
N GLY A 106 -2.94 1.60 2.17
CA GLY A 106 -2.89 3.01 1.77
C GLY A 106 -3.77 3.90 2.63
N LEU A 107 -4.99 3.46 2.98
CA LEU A 107 -5.89 4.23 3.84
C LEU A 107 -5.37 4.30 5.28
N LEU A 108 -4.88 3.18 5.83
CA LEU A 108 -4.27 3.16 7.16
C LEU A 108 -3.09 4.14 7.28
N THR A 109 -2.23 4.14 6.25
CA THR A 109 -1.12 5.09 6.14
C THR A 109 -1.65 6.53 6.14
N ASN A 110 -2.66 6.81 5.33
CA ASN A 110 -3.21 8.16 5.19
C ASN A 110 -3.87 8.69 6.47
N ILE A 111 -4.64 7.85 7.19
CA ILE A 111 -5.24 8.21 8.49
C ILE A 111 -4.15 8.52 9.53
N SER A 112 -3.06 7.76 9.49
CA SER A 112 -1.95 7.86 10.44
C SER A 112 -1.03 9.07 10.19
N MET A 113 -1.11 9.71 9.02
CA MET A 113 -0.30 10.89 8.69
C MET A 113 -0.85 12.16 9.35
N ARG A 114 0.05 12.91 10.00
CA ARG A 114 -0.21 14.29 10.44
C ARG A 114 -0.41 15.22 9.25
N ASN A 115 -1.16 16.31 9.46
CA ASN A 115 -1.30 17.40 8.48
C ASN A 115 -1.76 16.96 7.10
N LYS A 116 -2.48 15.83 7.03
CA LYS A 116 -3.05 15.29 5.80
C LYS A 116 -4.56 15.35 5.87
N SER A 117 -5.15 16.07 4.91
CA SER A 117 -6.59 16.02 4.67
C SER A 117 -6.94 14.78 3.86
N ILE A 118 -7.93 14.02 4.31
CA ILE A 118 -8.48 12.87 3.61
C ILE A 118 -9.98 12.76 3.84
N GLN A 119 -10.68 12.25 2.83
CA GLN A 119 -12.07 11.85 2.93
C GLN A 119 -12.17 10.36 2.62
N TYR A 120 -12.88 9.63 3.47
CA TYR A 120 -13.08 8.20 3.31
C TYR A 120 -14.45 7.81 3.85
N LYS A 121 -14.93 6.64 3.43
CA LYS A 121 -16.21 6.10 3.87
C LYS A 121 -15.98 4.86 4.71
N VAL A 122 -16.89 4.62 5.63
CA VAL A 122 -17.00 3.38 6.39
C VAL A 122 -18.42 2.86 6.32
N VAL A 123 -18.58 1.56 6.10
CA VAL A 123 -19.87 0.88 6.23
C VAL A 123 -19.69 -0.29 7.20
N ARG A 124 -20.65 -0.47 8.11
CA ARG A 124 -20.70 -1.64 9.00
C ARG A 124 -21.68 -2.65 8.42
N ARG A 125 -21.23 -3.87 8.14
CA ARG A 125 -22.09 -4.98 7.69
C ARG A 125 -21.67 -6.26 8.36
N LYS A 126 -22.64 -7.03 8.85
CA LYS A 126 -22.42 -8.32 9.54
C LYS A 126 -21.33 -8.20 10.61
N SER A 127 -21.43 -7.16 11.43
CA SER A 127 -20.50 -6.82 12.51
C SER A 127 -19.04 -6.51 12.11
N VAL A 128 -18.76 -6.30 10.82
CA VAL A 128 -17.45 -5.90 10.29
C VAL A 128 -17.53 -4.51 9.66
N TYR A 129 -16.51 -3.68 9.91
CA TYR A 129 -16.36 -2.35 9.35
C TYR A 129 -15.47 -2.40 8.09
N PHE A 130 -15.99 -1.92 6.97
CA PHE A 130 -15.25 -1.79 5.73
C PHE A 130 -14.92 -0.33 5.48
N LEU A 131 -13.63 -0.01 5.31
CA LEU A 131 -13.18 1.37 5.11
C LEU A 131 -12.54 1.53 3.74
N PHE A 132 -12.90 2.59 3.04
CA PHE A 132 -12.33 2.90 1.73
C PHE A 132 -12.17 4.41 1.50
N SER A 133 -11.04 4.79 0.91
CA SER A 133 -10.75 6.20 0.61
C SER A 133 -11.60 6.68 -0.56
N ASN A 134 -12.26 7.81 -0.38
CA ASN A 134 -13.12 8.40 -1.40
C ASN A 134 -12.32 9.19 -2.45
N GLU A 135 -11.00 8.93 -2.57
CA GLU A 135 -10.14 9.63 -3.53
C GLU A 135 -10.70 9.36 -4.93
N GLN A 136 -11.45 10.34 -5.46
CA GLN A 136 -11.76 10.41 -6.88
C GLN A 136 -10.41 10.33 -7.57
N SER A 137 -10.26 9.36 -8.47
CA SER A 137 -9.08 9.16 -9.29
C SER A 137 -8.91 10.38 -10.21
N THR A 138 -8.45 11.49 -9.65
CA THR A 138 -7.92 12.59 -10.43
C THR A 138 -6.77 12.02 -11.23
N SER A 139 -6.74 12.35 -12.53
CA SER A 139 -5.63 11.95 -13.39
C SER A 139 -4.32 12.26 -12.66
N PRO A 140 -3.41 11.27 -12.51
CA PRO A 140 -2.18 11.50 -11.78
C PRO A 140 -1.49 12.71 -12.42
N SER A 141 -1.05 13.65 -11.60
CA SER A 141 -0.24 14.77 -12.11
C SER A 141 0.93 14.20 -12.92
N THR A 142 1.41 14.93 -13.93
CA THR A 142 2.54 14.51 -14.78
C THR A 142 3.73 14.05 -13.94
N SER A 143 3.98 14.71 -12.81
CA SER A 143 5.03 14.32 -11.86
C SER A 143 4.77 12.99 -11.16
N ARG A 144 3.52 12.68 -10.77
CA ARG A 144 3.16 11.40 -10.14
C ARG A 144 3.29 10.25 -11.15
N TYR A 145 2.82 10.47 -12.38
CA TYR A 145 2.96 9.50 -13.47
C TYR A 145 4.43 9.20 -13.79
N GLN A 146 5.26 10.23 -13.90
CA GLN A 146 6.70 10.07 -14.11
C GLN A 146 7.40 9.34 -12.97
N ASN A 147 7.04 9.63 -11.71
CA ASN A 147 7.60 8.92 -10.56
C ASN A 147 7.22 7.43 -10.55
N LEU A 148 5.99 7.10 -10.93
CA LEU A 148 5.52 5.72 -11.07
C LEU A 148 6.36 4.96 -12.10
N ILE A 149 6.49 5.52 -13.32
CA ILE A 149 7.29 4.89 -14.39
C ILE A 149 8.75 4.72 -13.96
N THR A 150 9.37 5.75 -13.38
CA THR A 150 10.78 5.65 -12.94
C THR A 150 10.99 4.58 -11.87
N SER A 151 9.97 4.31 -11.04
CA SER A 151 10.03 3.28 -10.00
C SER A 151 9.86 1.88 -10.60
N ILE A 152 8.94 1.72 -11.55
CA ILE A 152 8.73 0.46 -12.28
C ILE A 152 9.96 0.10 -13.11
N LYS A 153 10.53 1.06 -13.84
CA LYS A 153 11.78 0.85 -14.60
C LYS A 153 12.92 0.43 -13.70
N LEU A 154 13.12 1.12 -12.58
CA LEU A 154 14.12 0.73 -11.59
C LEU A 154 13.90 -0.72 -11.13
N GLY A 155 12.66 -1.10 -10.81
CA GLY A 155 12.29 -2.47 -10.46
C GLY A 155 12.79 -3.48 -11.49
N LYS A 156 12.44 -3.28 -12.77
CA LYS A 156 12.88 -4.16 -13.87
C LYS A 156 14.39 -4.33 -13.99
N TYR A 157 15.15 -3.25 -13.76
CA TYR A 157 16.61 -3.33 -13.77
C TYR A 157 17.18 -4.14 -12.60
N LEU A 158 16.45 -4.19 -11.49
CA LEU A 158 16.86 -4.77 -10.23
C LEU A 158 16.37 -6.20 -10.03
N THR A 159 15.44 -6.67 -10.84
CA THR A 159 14.80 -7.97 -10.67
C THR A 159 15.07 -8.92 -11.83
N ASP A 160 14.99 -10.22 -11.57
CA ASP A 160 14.89 -11.27 -12.58
C ASP A 160 13.44 -11.30 -13.10
N ASP A 161 13.07 -10.23 -13.80
CA ASP A 161 11.74 -10.07 -14.35
C ASP A 161 11.59 -10.91 -15.63
N ARG A 162 10.57 -11.77 -15.65
CA ARG A 162 10.13 -12.52 -16.86
C ARG A 162 9.06 -11.78 -17.66
N ASN A 163 8.53 -10.66 -17.18
CA ASN A 163 7.50 -9.87 -17.84
C ASN A 163 8.12 -8.69 -18.63
N PRO A 164 8.10 -8.73 -19.97
CA PRO A 164 8.66 -7.65 -20.77
C PRO A 164 7.86 -6.34 -20.68
N GLN A 165 6.59 -6.35 -20.24
CA GLN A 165 5.70 -5.18 -20.33
C GLN A 165 5.73 -4.29 -19.09
N MET A 166 5.77 -2.95 -19.26
CA MET A 166 5.65 -1.99 -18.16
C MET A 166 4.16 -1.68 -17.95
N ASN A 167 3.50 -2.48 -17.12
CA ASN A 167 2.10 -2.26 -16.77
C ASN A 167 1.90 -2.24 -15.24
N THR A 168 0.86 -1.56 -14.78
CA THR A 168 0.39 -1.61 -13.39
C THR A 168 -0.73 -2.63 -13.18
N GLY A 169 -1.05 -3.39 -14.23
CA GLY A 169 -2.14 -4.35 -14.25
C GLY A 169 -1.85 -5.61 -13.43
N PHE A 170 -0.57 -5.98 -13.27
CA PHE A 170 -0.19 -7.08 -12.40
C PHE A 170 0.37 -6.56 -11.07
N MET A 171 -0.20 -7.04 -9.96
CA MET A 171 0.25 -6.69 -8.61
C MET A 171 0.16 -7.89 -7.68
N THR A 172 1.16 -8.04 -6.80
CA THR A 172 1.09 -8.97 -5.67
C THR A 172 0.81 -8.20 -4.40
N LYS A 173 -0.09 -8.73 -3.57
CA LYS A 173 -0.48 -8.12 -2.30
C LYS A 173 -0.24 -9.08 -1.14
N SER A 174 0.28 -8.54 -0.04
CA SER A 174 0.25 -9.19 1.27
C SER A 174 -1.04 -8.89 1.99
N VAL A 175 -1.57 -9.89 2.67
CA VAL A 175 -2.65 -9.74 3.63
C VAL A 175 -2.05 -9.80 5.02
N ASN A 176 -2.26 -8.75 5.79
CA ASN A 176 -1.75 -8.60 7.15
C ASN A 176 -2.92 -8.38 8.12
N ARG A 177 -2.80 -8.92 9.32
CA ARG A 177 -3.70 -8.63 10.44
C ARG A 177 -2.96 -7.75 11.44
N LEU A 178 -3.50 -6.57 11.72
CA LEU A 178 -2.99 -5.65 12.72
C LEU A 178 -3.86 -5.80 13.98
N ILE A 179 -3.21 -5.96 15.13
CA ILE A 179 -3.87 -6.18 16.41
C ILE A 179 -3.49 -5.03 17.33
N PHE A 180 -4.45 -4.15 17.59
CA PHE A 180 -4.33 -3.01 18.50
C PHE A 180 -4.79 -3.41 19.91
N PRO A 181 -4.46 -2.59 20.93
CA PRO A 181 -5.01 -2.73 22.27
C PRO A 181 -6.56 -2.79 22.27
N ALA A 182 -7.14 -3.31 23.35
CA ALA A 182 -8.60 -3.51 23.48
C ALA A 182 -9.23 -4.43 22.40
N GLY A 183 -8.40 -5.28 21.76
CA GLY A 183 -8.85 -6.27 20.79
C GLY A 183 -9.36 -5.67 19.48
N ILE A 184 -8.93 -4.46 19.12
CA ILE A 184 -9.25 -3.88 17.81
C ILE A 184 -8.35 -4.54 16.76
N THR A 185 -8.97 -5.23 15.81
CA THR A 185 -8.27 -5.99 14.78
C THR A 185 -8.62 -5.48 13.39
N ILE A 186 -7.60 -5.34 12.53
CA ILE A 186 -7.74 -4.86 11.16
C ILE A 186 -7.15 -5.91 10.22
N LEU A 187 -7.93 -6.39 9.25
CA LEU A 187 -7.42 -7.12 8.11
C LEU A 187 -7.12 -6.12 7.00
N THR A 188 -5.89 -6.13 6.48
CA THR A 188 -5.48 -5.19 5.45
C THR A 188 -4.67 -5.83 4.34
N SER A 189 -4.81 -5.32 3.12
CA SER A 189 -3.98 -5.70 1.99
C SER A 189 -2.97 -4.60 1.63
N ALA A 190 -1.75 -5.00 1.33
CA ALA A 190 -0.66 -4.11 0.92
C ALA A 190 0.02 -4.66 -0.33
N GLU A 191 0.06 -3.87 -1.40
CA GLU A 191 0.90 -4.15 -2.57
C GLU A 191 2.37 -4.27 -2.16
N ILE A 192 3.05 -5.25 -2.76
CA ILE A 192 4.46 -5.58 -2.55
C ILE A 192 5.19 -5.31 -3.86
N ASP A 193 6.29 -4.56 -3.78
CA ASP A 193 7.10 -4.26 -4.95
C ASP A 193 7.98 -5.46 -5.33
N TYR A 194 8.76 -5.99 -4.38
CA TYR A 194 9.70 -7.08 -4.63
C TYR A 194 9.76 -8.10 -3.48
N GLN A 195 10.34 -9.26 -3.76
CA GLN A 195 10.67 -10.27 -2.77
C GLN A 195 12.11 -10.73 -2.93
N ARG A 196 12.77 -11.06 -1.82
CA ARG A 196 14.04 -11.82 -1.85
C ARG A 196 13.75 -13.32 -1.90
N GLU A 197 14.74 -14.11 -2.32
CA GLU A 197 14.63 -15.58 -2.38
C GLU A 197 14.25 -16.22 -1.03
N ASN A 198 14.65 -15.60 0.09
CA ASN A 198 14.31 -16.05 1.43
C ASN A 198 12.88 -15.66 1.89
N GLY A 199 12.07 -15.07 1.00
CA GLY A 199 10.69 -14.68 1.26
C GLY A 199 10.51 -13.28 1.84
N GLN A 200 11.59 -12.54 2.13
CA GLN A 200 11.51 -11.17 2.67
C GLN A 200 10.83 -10.21 1.70
N ILE A 201 9.88 -9.42 2.22
CA ILE A 201 9.13 -8.41 1.49
C ILE A 201 9.97 -7.13 1.41
N VAL A 202 10.19 -6.62 0.19
CA VAL A 202 10.97 -5.41 -0.06
C VAL A 202 10.09 -4.35 -0.72
N GLU A 203 10.08 -3.15 -0.16
CA GLU A 203 9.45 -1.96 -0.76
C GLU A 203 10.50 -1.17 -1.55
N GLY A 204 10.20 -0.89 -2.81
CA GLY A 204 11.03 -0.17 -3.77
C GLY A 204 10.67 1.31 -3.84
N LYS A 205 11.66 2.18 -3.63
CA LYS A 205 11.51 3.63 -3.72
C LYS A 205 12.49 4.21 -4.72
N CYS A 206 12.04 5.13 -5.56
CA CYS A 206 12.90 5.89 -6.47
C CYS A 206 12.81 7.38 -6.14
N LEU A 207 13.88 7.95 -5.58
CA LEU A 207 13.90 9.28 -4.96
C LEU A 207 14.79 10.26 -5.69
N LEU A 208 14.23 11.40 -6.09
CA LEU A 208 15.01 12.55 -6.54
C LEU A 208 15.71 13.21 -5.34
N ASN A 209 16.93 13.70 -5.55
CA ASN A 209 17.60 14.60 -4.61
C ASN A 209 16.79 15.90 -4.45
N LYS A 210 15.97 16.00 -3.41
CA LYS A 210 15.08 17.15 -3.14
C LYS A 210 15.45 17.86 -1.83
N THR A 211 14.73 18.94 -1.51
CA THR A 211 14.89 19.72 -0.28
C THR A 211 14.56 18.89 0.97
N HIS A 212 15.12 19.30 2.12
CA HIS A 212 15.00 18.59 3.40
C HIS A 212 13.54 18.30 3.83
N ASN A 213 12.64 19.27 3.68
CA ASN A 213 11.23 19.11 4.09
C ASN A 213 10.49 18.03 3.29
N HIS A 214 10.77 17.93 1.99
CA HIS A 214 10.16 16.90 1.15
C HIS A 214 10.63 15.50 1.55
N TYR A 215 11.88 15.39 2.02
CA TYR A 215 12.40 14.14 2.55
C TYR A 215 11.72 13.73 3.85
N GLU A 216 11.41 14.67 4.74
CA GLU A 216 10.78 14.33 6.02
C GLU A 216 9.36 13.77 5.84
N GLU A 217 8.52 14.42 5.03
CA GLU A 217 7.16 13.94 4.75
C GLU A 217 7.19 12.58 4.04
N TYR A 218 8.08 12.44 3.05
CA TYR A 218 8.27 11.19 2.33
C TYR A 218 8.74 10.07 3.26
N PHE A 219 9.69 10.37 4.14
CA PHE A 219 10.22 9.44 5.13
C PHE A 219 9.10 8.99 6.07
N ARG A 220 8.35 9.92 6.67
CA ARG A 220 7.18 9.62 7.53
C ARG A 220 6.18 8.70 6.84
N LYS A 221 5.82 9.02 5.60
CA LYS A 221 4.91 8.18 4.81
C LYS A 221 5.50 6.79 4.58
N SER A 222 6.78 6.70 4.22
CA SER A 222 7.45 5.42 3.99
C SER A 222 7.55 4.59 5.26
N VAL A 223 7.79 5.21 6.43
CA VAL A 223 7.76 4.54 7.74
C VAL A 223 6.43 3.84 7.96
N LEU A 224 5.33 4.60 7.85
CA LEU A 224 3.98 4.08 8.11
C LEU A 224 3.56 3.05 7.05
N GLN A 225 3.91 3.30 5.79
CA GLN A 225 3.69 2.37 4.69
C GLN A 225 4.34 1.01 4.96
N SER A 226 5.63 1.01 5.31
CA SER A 226 6.37 -0.21 5.60
C SER A 226 5.91 -0.88 6.89
N HIS A 227 5.55 -0.10 7.92
CA HIS A 227 4.99 -0.62 9.17
C HIS A 227 3.69 -1.40 8.92
N PHE A 228 2.68 -0.77 8.31
CA PHE A 228 1.38 -1.41 8.07
C PHE A 228 1.38 -2.45 6.95
N GLY A 229 2.36 -2.39 6.03
CA GLY A 229 2.56 -3.40 4.99
C GLY A 229 3.37 -4.61 5.44
N ASN A 230 3.84 -4.63 6.69
CA ASN A 230 4.75 -5.64 7.21
C ASN A 230 6.00 -5.86 6.33
N VAL A 231 6.59 -4.76 5.85
CA VAL A 231 7.73 -4.78 4.93
C VAL A 231 9.03 -5.03 5.70
N ASP A 232 9.85 -5.96 5.23
CA ASP A 232 11.12 -6.33 5.87
C ASP A 232 12.28 -5.39 5.53
N GLU A 233 12.21 -4.75 4.36
CA GLU A 233 13.30 -3.92 3.83
C GLU A 233 12.76 -2.80 2.93
N ILE A 234 13.40 -1.64 3.00
CA ILE A 234 13.21 -0.55 2.04
C ILE A 234 14.45 -0.45 1.16
N LEU A 235 14.24 -0.52 -0.15
CA LEU A 235 15.26 -0.35 -1.18
C LEU A 235 15.05 1.01 -1.87
N VAL A 236 16.05 1.87 -1.86
CA VAL A 236 15.98 3.24 -2.38
C VAL A 236 16.98 3.42 -3.53
N GLY A 237 16.48 3.68 -4.73
CA GLY A 237 17.27 4.24 -5.82
C GLY A 237 17.30 5.77 -5.75
N ARG A 238 18.47 6.36 -5.52
CA ARG A 238 18.68 7.80 -5.60
C ARG A 238 18.88 8.20 -7.06
N LYS A 239 17.99 9.06 -7.57
CA LYS A 239 18.04 9.58 -8.94
C LYS A 239 18.41 11.06 -8.98
N LYS A 240 19.05 11.46 -10.08
CA LYS A 240 19.27 12.86 -10.47
C LYS A 240 18.49 13.16 -11.74
N GLU A 241 18.04 14.39 -11.83
CA GLU A 241 17.52 14.96 -13.07
C GLU A 241 18.69 15.52 -13.86
N VAL A 242 18.75 15.21 -15.15
CA VAL A 242 19.77 15.70 -16.07
C VAL A 242 19.06 16.37 -17.24
N GLU A 243 19.43 17.63 -17.51
CA GLU A 243 18.99 18.34 -18.70
C GLU A 243 19.78 17.84 -19.92
N THR A 244 19.07 17.54 -21.01
CA THR A 244 19.71 17.14 -22.26
C THR A 244 19.20 17.97 -23.41
N ASN A 245 20.05 18.19 -24.41
CA ASN A 245 19.73 18.96 -25.61
C ASN A 245 19.08 18.09 -26.71
N TYR A 246 19.01 16.77 -26.53
CA TYR A 246 18.66 15.81 -27.60
C TYR A 246 17.18 15.43 -27.64
N TYR A 247 16.50 15.47 -26.49
CA TYR A 247 15.07 15.25 -26.39
C TYR A 247 14.47 16.42 -25.60
N SER A 248 13.32 16.94 -26.04
CA SER A 248 12.55 17.94 -25.29
C SER A 248 11.97 17.32 -24.01
N GLY A 249 12.83 17.03 -23.04
CA GLY A 249 12.44 16.30 -21.83
C GLY A 249 13.56 16.18 -20.80
N LYS A 250 13.14 16.02 -19.54
CA LYS A 250 14.00 15.76 -18.39
C LYS A 250 14.37 14.28 -18.37
N GLN A 251 15.67 13.98 -18.27
CA GLN A 251 16.14 12.60 -18.07
C GLN A 251 16.41 12.32 -16.59
N TYR A 252 16.20 11.08 -16.17
CA TYR A 252 16.38 10.64 -14.80
C TYR A 252 17.31 9.45 -14.72
N PHE A 253 18.42 9.62 -14.00
CA PHE A 253 19.42 8.59 -13.83
C PHE A 253 19.56 8.21 -12.36
N VAL A 254 19.43 6.92 -12.06
CA VAL A 254 19.75 6.36 -10.73
C VAL A 254 21.26 6.16 -10.65
N TYR A 255 21.90 6.79 -9.68
CA TYR A 255 23.36 6.75 -9.49
C TYR A 255 23.76 6.02 -8.20
N GLN A 256 22.82 5.75 -7.31
CA GLN A 256 23.06 5.12 -6.03
C GLN A 256 21.85 4.28 -5.62
N ILE A 257 22.12 3.12 -5.04
CA ILE A 257 21.11 2.22 -4.47
C ILE A 257 21.44 2.01 -3.01
N GLU A 258 20.43 2.13 -2.16
CA GLU A 258 20.52 1.93 -0.72
C GLU A 258 19.50 0.87 -0.30
N SER A 259 19.89 -0.01 0.59
CA SER A 259 18.99 -0.95 1.25
C SER A 259 19.03 -0.68 2.74
N THR A 260 17.86 -0.67 3.37
CA THR A 260 17.76 -0.60 4.82
C THR A 260 16.74 -1.62 5.30
N SER A 261 17.18 -2.56 6.14
CA SER A 261 16.28 -3.48 6.83
C SER A 261 15.32 -2.71 7.74
N ARG A 262 14.11 -3.24 7.94
CA ARG A 262 13.13 -2.72 8.89
C ARG A 262 13.75 -2.56 10.28
N LYS A 263 14.51 -3.55 10.75
CA LYS A 263 15.18 -3.47 12.06
C LYS A 263 16.07 -2.23 12.16
N LYS A 264 16.91 -1.97 11.16
CA LYS A 264 17.77 -0.77 11.13
C LYS A 264 16.95 0.51 10.96
N PHE A 265 15.96 0.50 10.08
CA PHE A 265 15.10 1.64 9.85
C PHE A 265 14.32 2.07 11.10
N LEU A 266 13.85 1.10 11.90
CA LEU A 266 13.20 1.35 13.19
C LEU A 266 14.16 1.92 14.24
N THR A 267 15.48 1.82 14.05
CA THR A 267 16.47 2.48 14.93
C THR A 267 16.76 3.93 14.56
N PHE A 268 16.28 4.41 13.40
CA PHE A 268 16.38 5.85 13.11
C PHE A 268 15.57 6.62 14.15
N GLN A 269 16.20 7.62 14.77
CA GLN A 269 15.71 8.29 15.99
C GLN A 269 14.23 8.70 15.92
N THR A 270 13.73 9.07 14.74
CA THR A 270 12.35 9.54 14.54
C THR A 270 11.36 8.43 14.19
N ALA A 271 11.79 7.25 13.75
CA ALA A 271 10.89 6.20 13.26
C ALA A 271 9.96 5.62 14.35
N PRO A 272 10.43 5.31 15.58
CA PRO A 272 9.55 4.87 16.66
C PRO A 272 8.46 5.88 17.01
N ASP A 273 8.80 7.18 17.06
CA ASP A 273 7.86 8.25 17.36
C ASP A 273 6.82 8.40 16.25
N ILE A 274 7.23 8.29 14.99
CA ILE A 274 6.33 8.33 13.83
C ILE A 274 5.33 7.16 13.89
N ILE A 275 5.81 5.96 14.21
CA ILE A 275 4.94 4.78 14.32
C ILE A 275 3.97 4.93 15.49
N ASN A 276 4.46 5.32 16.66
CA ASN A 276 3.62 5.45 17.84
C ASN A 276 2.54 6.53 17.65
N ASP A 277 2.91 7.70 17.12
CA ASP A 277 1.95 8.76 16.82
C ASP A 277 0.94 8.34 15.74
N GLY A 278 1.40 7.66 14.69
CA GLY A 278 0.52 7.13 13.65
C GLY A 278 -0.47 6.08 14.20
N ASN A 279 0.01 5.15 15.03
CA ASN A 279 -0.81 4.14 15.68
C ASN A 279 -1.82 4.76 16.63
N LEU A 280 -1.44 5.78 17.40
CA LEU A 280 -2.35 6.49 18.30
C LEU A 280 -3.49 7.18 17.52
N ARG A 281 -3.17 7.85 16.40
CA ARG A 281 -4.17 8.51 15.54
C ARG A 281 -5.14 7.51 14.93
N LEU A 282 -4.60 6.43 14.38
CA LEU A 282 -5.40 5.36 13.80
C LEU A 282 -6.28 4.70 14.87
N PHE A 283 -5.73 4.35 16.03
CA PHE A 283 -6.48 3.77 17.14
C PHE A 283 -7.65 4.66 17.59
N ASN A 284 -7.39 5.95 17.83
CA ASN A 284 -8.42 6.90 18.25
C ASN A 284 -9.54 7.03 17.21
N THR A 285 -9.16 7.04 15.93
CA THR A 285 -10.12 7.08 14.80
C THR A 285 -10.97 5.81 14.78
N LEU A 286 -10.38 4.62 14.92
CA LEU A 286 -11.11 3.35 14.94
C LEU A 286 -12.07 3.26 16.12
N VAL A 287 -11.63 3.67 17.31
CA VAL A 287 -12.48 3.75 18.51
C VAL A 287 -13.65 4.70 18.29
N ALA A 288 -13.41 5.87 17.68
CA ALA A 288 -14.48 6.81 17.35
C ALA A 288 -15.48 6.18 16.36
N ILE A 289 -15.02 5.53 15.30
CA ILE A 289 -15.89 4.83 14.34
C ILE A 289 -16.79 3.80 15.06
N GLN A 290 -16.25 2.98 15.97
CA GLN A 290 -17.07 2.00 16.70
C GLN A 290 -18.14 2.64 17.59
N LYS A 291 -17.86 3.81 18.15
CA LYS A 291 -18.82 4.55 18.99
C LYS A 291 -19.95 5.17 18.16
N TYR A 292 -19.63 5.73 16.99
CA TYR A 292 -20.62 6.37 16.11
C TYR A 292 -21.43 5.33 15.31
N LEU A 293 -20.80 4.25 14.85
CA LEU A 293 -21.40 3.30 13.93
C LEU A 293 -21.66 1.96 14.62
N THR A 294 -22.77 1.88 15.35
CA THR A 294 -23.11 0.73 16.22
C THR A 294 -24.01 -0.32 15.57
N LYS A 295 -24.78 0.05 14.54
CA LYS A 295 -25.75 -0.81 13.86
C LYS A 295 -25.18 -1.34 12.55
N ASP A 296 -25.52 -2.57 12.18
CA ASP A 296 -25.24 -3.06 10.83
C ASP A 296 -26.08 -2.31 9.80
N ASP A 297 -25.58 -2.31 8.56
CA ASP A 297 -26.18 -1.64 7.39
C ASP A 297 -26.34 -0.13 7.59
N THR A 298 -25.34 0.47 8.24
CA THR A 298 -25.19 1.92 8.37
C THR A 298 -23.82 2.35 7.87
N ALA A 299 -23.70 3.59 7.40
CA ALA A 299 -22.47 4.12 6.83
C ALA A 299 -22.18 5.56 7.28
N LEU A 300 -20.89 5.88 7.36
CA LEU A 300 -20.39 7.24 7.60
C LEU A 300 -19.44 7.65 6.48
N GLU A 301 -19.50 8.92 6.13
CA GLU A 301 -18.40 9.63 5.50
C GLU A 301 -17.59 10.33 6.58
N ILE A 302 -16.27 10.19 6.51
CA ILE A 302 -15.33 10.73 7.47
C ILE A 302 -14.37 11.65 6.74
N THR A 303 -14.28 12.88 7.22
CA THR A 303 -13.34 13.88 6.73
C THR A 303 -12.36 14.21 7.84
N LYS A 304 -11.09 13.86 7.62
CA LYS A 304 -9.97 14.30 8.46
C LYS A 304 -9.36 15.54 7.82
N HIS A 305 -9.18 16.61 8.59
CA HIS A 305 -8.60 17.87 8.14
C HIS A 305 -7.09 17.94 8.44
N HIS A 306 -6.43 19.00 7.98
CA HIS A 306 -5.00 19.21 8.21
C HIS A 306 -4.65 19.48 9.67
N ASP A 307 -5.58 20.00 10.47
CA ASP A 307 -5.40 20.19 11.91
C ASP A 307 -5.68 18.90 12.73
N ASP A 308 -5.83 17.77 12.03
CA ASP A 308 -6.21 16.46 12.56
C ASP A 308 -7.60 16.41 13.21
N SER A 309 -8.43 17.44 13.06
CA SER A 309 -9.85 17.35 13.39
C SER A 309 -10.56 16.37 12.45
N VAL A 310 -11.55 15.66 12.99
CA VAL A 310 -12.29 14.61 12.26
C VAL A 310 -13.78 14.89 12.34
N ASN A 311 -14.42 15.02 11.18
CA ASN A 311 -15.87 15.17 11.06
C ASN A 311 -16.49 13.85 10.59
N PHE A 312 -17.62 13.50 11.19
CA PHE A 312 -18.43 12.34 10.83
C PHE A 312 -19.76 12.80 10.26
N ARG A 313 -20.14 12.24 9.11
CA ARG A 313 -21.44 12.50 8.48
C ARG A 313 -22.10 11.17 8.14
N GLU A 314 -23.30 10.95 8.65
CA GLU A 314 -24.10 9.79 8.23
C GLU A 314 -24.45 9.88 6.75
N ILE A 315 -24.33 8.77 6.05
CA ILE A 315 -24.65 8.65 4.63
C ILE A 315 -25.43 7.37 4.36
N SER A 316 -26.12 7.28 3.22
CA SER A 316 -26.74 6.03 2.81
C SER A 316 -25.68 4.93 2.59
N PRO A 317 -25.88 3.70 3.10
CA PRO A 317 -25.01 2.56 2.81
C PRO A 317 -24.83 2.27 1.32
N ASP A 318 -25.79 2.65 0.48
CA ASP A 318 -25.72 2.45 -0.98
C ASP A 318 -24.63 3.31 -1.64
N LEU A 319 -24.17 4.36 -0.94
CA LEU A 319 -23.03 5.18 -1.37
C LEU A 319 -21.68 4.51 -1.08
N CYS A 320 -21.68 3.32 -0.47
CA CYS A 320 -20.51 2.51 -0.14
C CYS A 320 -20.35 1.32 -1.10
N ASP A 321 -20.20 1.63 -2.39
CA ASP A 321 -20.06 0.69 -3.51
C ASP A 321 -18.71 -0.05 -3.56
N PHE A 322 -17.89 0.03 -2.50
CA PHE A 322 -16.63 -0.70 -2.33
C PHE A 322 -16.82 -2.05 -1.64
N VAL A 323 -18.05 -2.41 -1.23
CA VAL A 323 -18.42 -3.75 -0.76
C VAL A 323 -19.59 -4.27 -1.61
N PRO A 324 -19.34 -5.11 -2.62
CA PRO A 324 -20.38 -5.60 -3.53
C PRO A 324 -21.46 -6.44 -2.84
N TYR A 325 -22.70 -6.41 -3.35
CA TYR A 325 -23.82 -7.24 -2.86
C TYR A 325 -23.46 -8.72 -2.75
N ASP A 326 -22.85 -9.24 -3.82
CA ASP A 326 -22.46 -10.65 -3.95
C ASP A 326 -21.43 -11.10 -2.92
N PHE A 327 -20.70 -10.17 -2.30
CA PHE A 327 -19.79 -10.50 -1.20
C PHE A 327 -20.57 -10.79 0.07
N TYR A 328 -21.36 -9.84 0.58
CA TYR A 328 -22.00 -10.01 1.89
C TYR A 328 -23.25 -10.90 1.85
N SER A 329 -23.89 -11.08 0.70
CA SER A 329 -25.03 -12.00 0.54
C SER A 329 -24.67 -13.47 0.80
N ARG A 330 -23.38 -13.81 0.76
CA ARG A 330 -22.85 -15.14 1.11
C ARG A 330 -22.77 -15.41 2.61
N PHE A 331 -22.91 -14.38 3.45
CA PHE A 331 -22.82 -14.47 4.89
C PHE A 331 -24.23 -14.28 5.47
N GLN A 332 -25.03 -15.36 5.47
CA GLN A 332 -26.42 -15.34 5.96
C GLN A 332 -26.51 -15.65 7.45
#